data_AF-A0A8T6YP49-F1
#
_entry.id   AF-A0A8T6YP49-F1
#
_cell.length_a   1.000
_cell.length_b   1.000
_cell.length_c   1.000
_cell.angle_alpha   90.00
_cell.angle_beta   90.00
_cell.angle_gamma   90.00
#
_symmetry.space_group_name_H-M   'P 1'
#
loop_
_entity.id
_entity.type
_entity.pdbx_description
1 polymer ?
#
loop_
_entity_poly.entity_id
_entity_poly.type
_entity_poly.pdbx_seq_one_letter_code
_entity_poly.pdbx_strand_id
1 'polypeptide(L)'
;MTEYQPNRVIGLESDNIYQVRKGMVTWFFGVKKGSYIAKYQDESGYYFEGSNYSACMGTQGKTGECTSRLMGGIWQSKTDPTDFRMYSIDGSSEEESSSVQGYALTLGKYVIETKSEEFSKKVGGSF
;
A
#
# COMPACT_ATOMS: atom_id res chain seq x y z
N MET A 1 17.30 8.24 -16.44
CA MET A 1 15.99 7.68 -16.08
C MET A 1 16.13 6.18 -16.10
N THR A 2 16.04 5.53 -14.94
CA THR A 2 16.19 4.08 -14.84
C THR A 2 14.92 3.43 -15.37
N GLU A 3 15.07 2.63 -16.42
CA GLU A 3 13.99 1.94 -17.12
C GLU A 3 13.24 0.99 -16.17
N TYR A 4 11.92 0.89 -16.32
CA TYR A 4 11.05 0.02 -15.53
C TYR A 4 11.53 -1.44 -15.60
N GLN A 5 11.81 -2.05 -14.44
CA GLN A 5 12.12 -3.48 -14.36
C GLN A 5 10.84 -4.26 -13.97
N PRO A 6 10.25 -5.05 -14.89
CA PRO A 6 9.00 -5.77 -14.64
C PRO A 6 9.11 -6.87 -13.57
N ASN A 7 10.32 -7.16 -13.08
CA ASN A 7 10.58 -8.18 -12.05
C ASN A 7 11.06 -7.58 -10.72
N ARG A 8 10.84 -6.28 -10.50
CA ARG A 8 11.24 -5.65 -9.24
C ARG A 8 10.30 -6.10 -8.12
N VAL A 9 10.90 -6.50 -7.00
CA VAL A 9 10.21 -6.94 -5.79
C VAL A 9 10.65 -6.07 -4.63
N ILE A 10 9.69 -5.72 -3.76
CA ILE A 10 9.95 -5.14 -2.44
C ILE A 10 9.63 -6.21 -1.40
N GLY A 11 10.64 -6.63 -0.64
CA GLY A 11 10.45 -7.54 0.48
C GLY A 11 10.30 -6.75 1.78
N LEU A 12 9.34 -7.14 2.62
CA LEU A 12 9.18 -6.60 3.97
C LEU A 12 9.25 -7.73 5.00
N GLU A 13 10.23 -7.65 5.90
CA GLU A 13 10.45 -8.62 6.98
C GLU A 13 9.46 -8.46 8.14
N SER A 14 8.82 -7.29 8.25
CA SER A 14 7.82 -6.98 9.27
C SER A 14 6.70 -6.12 8.71
N ASP A 15 5.55 -6.10 9.40
CA ASP A 15 4.48 -5.16 9.10
C ASP A 15 5.01 -3.72 9.17
N ASN A 16 4.66 -2.90 8.18
CA ASN A 16 5.01 -1.50 8.13
C ASN A 16 3.74 -0.66 8.29
N ILE A 17 3.34 -0.48 9.55
CA ILE A 17 2.19 0.33 9.95
C ILE A 17 2.69 1.67 10.50
N TYR A 18 2.05 2.74 10.06
CA TYR A 18 2.31 4.10 10.49
C TYR A 18 0.99 4.78 10.89
N GLN A 19 1.13 5.86 11.66
CA GLN A 19 -0.01 6.61 12.19
C GLN A 19 -0.14 7.96 11.51
N VAL A 20 -1.37 8.37 11.19
CA VAL A 20 -1.69 9.68 10.65
C VAL A 20 -2.81 10.30 11.47
N ARG A 21 -2.57 11.48 12.03
CA ARG A 21 -3.61 12.24 12.73
C ARG A 21 -4.39 13.08 11.72
N LYS A 22 -5.67 12.73 11.49
CA LYS A 22 -6.61 13.50 10.66
C LYS A 22 -7.65 14.12 11.60
N GLY A 23 -7.48 15.39 11.96
CA GLY A 23 -8.31 16.08 12.93
C GLY A 23 -8.21 15.49 14.34
N MET A 24 -9.34 15.07 14.91
CA MET A 24 -9.41 14.42 16.23
C MET A 24 -9.24 12.89 16.16
N VAL A 25 -9.06 12.32 14.96
CA VAL A 25 -8.95 10.87 14.76
C VAL A 25 -7.52 10.50 14.39
N THR A 26 -6.94 9.56 15.13
CA THR A 26 -5.69 8.90 14.75
C THR A 26 -6.02 7.69 13.90
N TRP A 27 -5.51 7.70 12.67
CA TRP A 27 -5.62 6.62 11.71
C TRP A 27 -4.34 5.79 11.70
N PHE A 28 -4.50 4.50 11.45
CA PHE A 28 -3.43 3.55 11.21
C PHE A 28 -3.51 3.13 9.76
N PHE A 29 -2.38 3.17 9.07
CA PHE A 29 -2.26 2.74 7.69
C PHE A 29 -1.00 1.91 7.54
N GLY A 30 -0.98 1.00 6.58
CA GLY A 30 0.24 0.30 6.29
C GLY A 30 0.05 -0.91 5.43
N VAL A 31 1.13 -1.66 5.34
CA VAL A 31 1.17 -2.91 4.59
C VAL A 31 1.79 -4.00 5.46
N LYS A 32 1.40 -5.24 5.23
CA LYS A 32 1.83 -6.41 6.00
C LYS A 32 3.21 -6.90 5.56
N LYS A 33 3.87 -7.67 6.40
CA LYS A 33 5.08 -8.41 5.99
C LYS A 33 4.82 -9.25 4.74
N GLY A 34 5.80 -9.39 3.88
CA GLY A 34 5.71 -10.20 2.66
C GLY A 34 6.36 -9.54 1.44
N SER A 35 6.13 -10.15 0.28
CA SER A 35 6.71 -9.71 -0.99
C SER A 35 5.69 -8.93 -1.83
N TYR A 36 6.12 -7.78 -2.33
CA TYR A 36 5.33 -6.90 -3.19
C TYR A 36 5.96 -6.88 -4.58
N ILE A 37 5.21 -7.35 -5.57
CA ILE A 37 5.71 -7.55 -6.94
C ILE A 37 5.21 -6.39 -7.80
N ALA A 38 6.09 -5.80 -8.62
CA ALA A 38 5.69 -4.78 -9.58
C ALA A 38 4.59 -5.32 -10.51
N LYS A 39 3.49 -4.57 -10.64
CA LYS A 39 2.34 -4.95 -11.49
C LYS A 39 2.13 -3.99 -12.65
N TYR A 40 2.14 -2.70 -12.34
CA TYR A 40 1.92 -1.65 -13.33
C TYR A 40 2.62 -0.36 -12.90
N GLN A 41 2.64 0.61 -13.81
CA GLN A 41 3.21 1.94 -13.61
C GLN A 41 2.34 2.96 -14.32
N ASP A 42 2.34 4.18 -13.79
CA ASP A 42 1.77 5.36 -14.46
C ASP A 42 2.84 6.45 -14.60
N GLU A 43 2.46 7.67 -14.98
CA GLU A 43 3.42 8.79 -15.12
C GLU A 43 4.08 9.17 -13.78
N SER A 44 3.40 8.92 -12.65
CA SER A 44 3.81 9.34 -11.31
C SER A 44 4.72 8.33 -10.61
N GLY A 45 4.50 7.03 -10.83
CA GLY A 45 5.15 6.00 -10.02
C GLY A 45 4.96 4.56 -10.47
N TYR A 46 5.50 3.66 -9.65
CA TYR A 46 5.46 2.21 -9.80
C TYR A 46 4.59 1.61 -8.70
N TYR A 47 3.77 0.63 -9.05
CA TYR A 47 2.86 -0.03 -8.11
C TYR A 47 3.26 -1.48 -7.90
N PHE A 48 3.50 -1.81 -6.63
CA PHE A 48 3.88 -3.13 -6.17
C PHE A 48 2.74 -3.72 -5.34
N GLU A 49 2.13 -4.79 -5.84
CA GLU A 49 1.04 -5.47 -5.14
C GLU A 49 1.57 -6.60 -4.26
N GLY A 50 1.09 -6.65 -3.02
CA GLY A 50 1.32 -7.78 -2.12
C GLY A 50 0.27 -8.86 -2.34
N SER A 51 0.53 -10.07 -1.84
CA SER A 51 -0.44 -11.17 -1.91
C SER A 51 -1.69 -10.91 -1.06
N ASN A 52 -2.88 -11.21 -1.60
CA ASN A 52 -4.16 -11.11 -0.89
C ASN A 52 -4.41 -9.70 -0.31
N TYR A 53 -4.99 -9.63 0.89
CA TYR A 53 -5.28 -8.40 1.63
C TYR A 53 -4.04 -7.87 2.38
N SER A 54 -2.99 -7.54 1.63
CA SER A 54 -1.68 -7.13 2.15
C SER A 54 -1.65 -5.69 2.66
N ALA A 55 -2.63 -4.86 2.30
CA ALA A 55 -2.79 -3.50 2.79
C ALA A 55 -3.75 -3.45 3.99
N CYS A 56 -3.62 -2.43 4.82
CA CYS A 56 -4.52 -2.25 5.95
C CYS A 56 -4.79 -0.79 6.31
N MET A 57 -5.94 -0.57 6.93
CA MET A 57 -6.28 0.69 7.58
C MET A 57 -7.10 0.47 8.85
N GLY A 58 -7.09 1.45 9.75
CA GLY A 58 -7.88 1.43 10.98
C GLY A 58 -7.87 2.78 11.68
N THR A 59 -8.62 2.89 12.78
CA THR A 59 -8.61 4.07 13.65
C THR A 59 -8.35 3.66 15.10
N GLN A 60 -7.81 4.57 15.89
CA GLN A 60 -7.45 4.33 17.29
C GLN A 60 -8.63 3.91 18.19
N GLY A 61 -9.88 4.02 17.72
CA GLY A 61 -11.08 3.79 18.52
C GLY A 61 -11.13 2.44 19.25
N LYS A 62 -11.14 1.31 18.53
CA LYS A 62 -11.47 -0.01 19.13
C LYS A 62 -10.28 -0.88 19.54
N THR A 63 -9.17 -0.82 18.81
CA THR A 63 -8.05 -1.77 19.00
C THR A 63 -6.66 -1.12 18.97
N GLY A 64 -6.55 0.15 18.56
CA GLY A 64 -5.25 0.80 18.38
C GLY A 64 -4.41 0.22 17.23
N GLU A 65 -5.04 -0.48 16.29
CA GLU A 65 -4.37 -1.18 15.19
C GLU A 65 -5.12 -1.03 13.86
N CYS A 66 -4.49 -1.46 12.77
CA CYS A 66 -5.14 -1.69 11.48
C CYS A 66 -6.21 -2.79 11.60
N THR A 67 -7.50 -2.44 11.53
CA THR A 67 -8.62 -3.39 11.66
C THR A 67 -9.12 -3.90 10.33
N SER A 68 -9.09 -3.07 9.29
CA SER A 68 -9.55 -3.41 7.95
C SER A 68 -8.40 -3.95 7.12
N ARG A 69 -8.64 -5.07 6.45
CA ARG A 69 -7.68 -5.71 5.54
C ARG A 69 -8.15 -5.46 4.10
N LEU A 70 -7.23 -4.93 3.31
CA LEU A 70 -7.50 -4.39 1.98
C LEU A 70 -6.55 -5.01 0.96
N MET A 71 -7.03 -5.17 -0.26
CA MET A 71 -6.14 -5.40 -1.39
C MET A 71 -5.36 -4.12 -1.71
N GLY A 72 -4.09 -4.25 -2.06
CA GLY A 72 -3.23 -3.11 -2.36
C GLY A 72 -1.76 -3.43 -2.20
N GLY A 73 -0.98 -2.40 -1.88
CA GLY A 73 0.45 -2.56 -1.66
C GLY A 73 1.19 -1.24 -1.57
N ILE A 74 2.33 -1.17 -2.26
CA ILE A 74 3.30 -0.09 -2.16
C ILE A 74 3.37 0.64 -3.50
N TRP A 75 3.13 1.94 -3.47
CA TRP A 75 3.46 2.84 -4.56
C TRP A 75 4.84 3.46 -4.30
N GLN A 76 5.65 3.57 -5.34
CA GLN A 76 6.93 4.27 -5.29
C GLN A 76 6.98 5.36 -6.35
N SER A 77 7.40 6.57 -5.96
CA SER A 77 7.55 7.68 -6.90
C SER A 77 8.66 7.44 -7.92
N LYS A 78 8.42 7.86 -9.16
CA LYS A 78 9.43 7.92 -10.24
C LYS A 78 10.40 9.09 -10.08
N THR A 79 9.94 10.19 -9.46
CA THR A 79 10.73 11.43 -9.31
C THR A 79 11.53 11.45 -8.01
N ASP A 80 11.04 10.77 -6.98
CA ASP A 80 11.70 10.61 -5.68
C ASP A 80 11.71 9.11 -5.31
N PRO A 81 12.75 8.34 -5.68
CA PRO A 81 12.80 6.90 -5.41
C PRO A 81 12.72 6.53 -3.93
N THR A 82 12.85 7.50 -3.02
CA THR A 82 12.71 7.29 -1.57
C THR A 82 11.30 7.55 -1.06
N ASP A 83 10.40 8.11 -1.88
CA ASP A 83 8.99 8.31 -1.56
C ASP A 83 8.20 7.02 -1.84
N PHE A 84 7.94 6.29 -0.78
CA PHE A 84 7.03 5.15 -0.79
C PHE A 84 5.73 5.52 -0.08
N ARG A 85 4.63 5.02 -0.62
CA ARG A 85 3.29 5.23 -0.07
C ARG A 85 2.52 3.93 -0.10
N MET A 86 1.64 3.75 0.86
CA MET A 86 0.65 2.69 0.80
C MET A 86 -0.46 3.11 -0.17
N TYR A 87 -0.95 2.15 -0.93
CA TYR A 87 -2.21 2.31 -1.66
C TYR A 87 -3.12 1.12 -1.41
N SER A 88 -4.42 1.37 -1.52
CA SER A 88 -5.44 0.32 -1.55
C SER A 88 -6.24 0.37 -2.84
N ILE A 89 -6.79 -0.78 -3.21
CA ILE A 89 -7.75 -0.92 -4.30
C ILE A 89 -9.15 -0.69 -3.69
N ASP A 90 -9.84 0.34 -4.17
CA ASP A 90 -11.17 0.70 -3.66
C ASP A 90 -12.19 -0.44 -3.86
N GLY A 91 -13.07 -0.63 -2.88
CA GLY A 91 -14.08 -1.71 -2.86
C GLY A 91 -13.52 -3.14 -2.85
N SER A 92 -12.27 -3.31 -2.39
CA SER A 92 -11.59 -4.62 -2.31
C SER A 92 -11.15 -4.91 -0.88
N SER A 93 -12.11 -5.11 0.01
CA SER A 93 -11.90 -5.50 1.41
C SER A 93 -12.15 -7.00 1.65
N GLU A 94 -11.55 -7.57 2.71
CA GLU A 94 -11.80 -9.00 3.07
C GLU A 94 -13.26 -9.25 3.48
N GLU A 95 -13.95 -8.22 3.95
CA GLU A 95 -15.34 -8.29 4.38
C GLU A 95 -16.34 -8.13 3.21
N GLU A 96 -15.89 -7.69 2.03
CA GLU A 96 -16.70 -7.61 0.81
C GLU A 96 -16.65 -8.92 0.02
N SER A 97 -17.83 -9.46 -0.30
CA SER A 97 -18.06 -10.72 -1.02
C SER A 97 -17.20 -10.88 -2.30
N SER A 98 -16.72 -12.10 -2.53
CA SER A 98 -15.77 -12.58 -3.55
C SER A 98 -16.18 -12.45 -5.03
N SER A 99 -17.12 -11.57 -5.39
CA SER A 99 -17.58 -11.37 -6.76
C SER A 99 -16.76 -10.33 -7.57
N VAL A 100 -15.74 -9.71 -6.98
CA VAL A 100 -14.94 -8.65 -7.63
C VAL A 100 -13.54 -9.16 -8.03
N GLN A 101 -13.43 -10.38 -8.57
CA GLN A 101 -12.12 -10.94 -8.96
C GLN A 101 -11.63 -10.54 -10.37
N GLY A 102 -12.32 -9.63 -11.07
CA GLY A 102 -11.93 -9.23 -12.43
C GLY A 102 -12.19 -7.77 -12.83
N TYR A 103 -12.76 -6.93 -11.97
CA TYR A 103 -13.17 -5.56 -12.32
C TYR A 103 -12.19 -4.46 -11.89
N ALA A 104 -11.27 -4.74 -10.95
CA ALA A 104 -10.29 -3.76 -10.46
C ALA A 104 -9.25 -3.38 -11.53
N LEU A 105 -8.96 -4.30 -12.47
CA LEU A 105 -8.03 -4.09 -13.58
C LEU A 105 -8.48 -2.99 -14.57
N THR A 106 -9.76 -2.58 -14.56
CA THR A 106 -10.33 -1.76 -15.65
C THR A 106 -10.64 -0.31 -15.28
N LEU A 107 -10.52 0.11 -14.01
CA LEU A 107 -11.03 1.44 -13.59
C LEU A 107 -10.04 2.37 -12.87
N GLY A 108 -8.75 2.04 -12.76
CA GLY A 108 -7.76 2.97 -12.21
C GLY A 108 -8.07 3.48 -10.80
N LYS A 109 -8.78 2.69 -9.99
CA LYS A 109 -9.23 3.08 -8.64
C LYS A 109 -8.22 2.70 -7.57
N TYR A 110 -7.09 3.39 -7.56
CA TYR A 110 -6.14 3.31 -6.46
C TYR A 110 -6.33 4.52 -5.55
N VAL A 111 -6.51 4.26 -4.26
CA VAL A 111 -6.44 5.31 -3.25
C VAL A 111 -5.02 5.29 -2.70
N ILE A 112 -4.21 6.27 -3.11
CA ILE A 112 -2.84 6.44 -2.60
C ILE A 112 -2.94 7.29 -1.33
N GLU A 113 -2.47 6.74 -0.22
CA GLU A 113 -2.40 7.52 1.02
C GLU A 113 -1.29 8.58 0.95
N THR A 114 -1.41 9.59 1.79
CA THR A 114 -0.44 10.69 1.87
C THR A 114 0.97 10.19 2.20
N LYS A 115 2.00 10.90 1.71
CA LYS A 115 3.41 10.60 2.02
C LYS A 115 3.62 10.45 3.53
N SER A 116 4.27 9.38 3.92
CA SER A 116 4.73 9.14 5.29
C SER A 116 6.23 8.84 5.25
N GLU A 117 7.02 9.71 5.87
CA GLU A 117 8.47 9.50 5.98
C GLU A 117 8.80 8.23 6.77
N GLU A 118 8.01 7.92 7.80
CA GLU A 118 8.19 6.71 8.60
C GLU A 118 8.00 5.47 7.73
N PHE A 119 6.92 5.46 6.95
CA PHE A 119 6.64 4.37 6.02
C PHE A 119 7.75 4.23 4.98
N SER A 120 8.14 5.35 4.36
CA SER A 120 9.21 5.41 3.37
C SER A 120 10.55 4.91 3.89
N LYS A 121 10.96 5.29 5.11
CA LYS A 121 12.20 4.83 5.74
C LYS A 121 12.19 3.32 5.98
N LYS A 122 11.06 2.78 6.47
CA LYS A 122 10.90 1.34 6.74
C LYS A 122 10.89 0.51 5.44
N VAL A 123 10.23 0.98 4.38
CA VAL A 123 10.28 0.30 3.07
C VAL A 123 11.67 0.42 2.44
N GLY A 124 12.23 1.63 2.38
CA GLY A 124 13.51 1.92 1.74
C GLY A 124 14.73 1.29 2.42
N GLY A 125 14.62 0.94 3.71
CA GLY A 125 15.64 0.22 4.45
C GLY A 125 15.56 -1.31 4.38
N SER A 126 14.59 -1.87 3.64
CA SER A 126 14.35 -3.33 3.54
C SER A 126 15.06 -3.99 2.33
N PHE A 127 16.08 -3.34 1.75
CA PHE A 127 16.84 -3.84 0.58
C PHE A 127 18.28 -4.21 0.93
#